data_AF-A0A090MHB3-F1
#
_entry.id   AF-A0A090MHB3-F1
#
_cell.length_a   1.000
_cell.length_b   1.000
_cell.length_c   1.000
_cell.angle_alpha   90.00
_cell.angle_beta   90.00
_cell.angle_gamma   90.00
#
_symmetry.space_group_name_H-M   'P 1'
#
loop_
_entity.id
_entity.type
_entity.pdbx_description
1 polymer ?
#
loop_
_entity_poly.entity_id
_entity_poly.type
_entity_poly.pdbx_seq_one_letter_code
_entity_poly.pdbx_strand_id
1 'polypeptide(L)'
;MPGGPKAHPKVEPYSGPSGGWGSAASVARILVQEHVPAEGSSTLAHQNRPDGYMCVSCAWAKPGKPHPLEFCENGAKATAWEITDRRTTPESFAKHSLTELEGWEDYYLEEQGRLTHPMKWNSGRDIYAPISWEQAS
;
A
#
# COMPACT_ATOMS: atom_id res chain seq x y z
N MET A 1 -10.85 15.16 10.47
CA MET A 1 -9.76 14.40 9.82
C MET A 1 -9.65 13.06 10.53
N PRO A 2 -9.47 11.91 9.86
CA PRO A 2 -9.22 10.66 10.56
C PRO A 2 -7.82 10.73 11.19
N GLY A 3 -7.73 10.52 12.50
CA GLY A 3 -6.47 10.46 13.24
C GLY A 3 -6.33 11.42 14.42
N GLY A 4 -7.30 11.45 15.35
CA GLY A 4 -7.01 11.93 16.70
C GLY A 4 -6.00 11.00 17.41
N PRO A 5 -5.33 11.44 18.50
CA PRO A 5 -4.29 10.67 19.17
C PRO A 5 -4.76 9.26 19.55
N LYS A 6 -3.93 8.26 19.23
CA LYS A 6 -4.25 6.83 19.21
C LYS A 6 -4.81 6.26 20.52
N ALA A 7 -5.78 5.36 20.39
CA ALA A 7 -5.86 4.22 21.30
C ALA A 7 -4.66 3.31 21.03
N HIS A 8 -3.90 2.95 22.06
CA HIS A 8 -2.75 2.05 21.93
C HIS A 8 -3.18 0.73 21.27
N PRO A 9 -2.46 0.22 20.26
CA PRO A 9 -2.78 -1.06 19.64
C PRO A 9 -2.75 -2.15 20.72
N LYS A 10 -3.85 -2.89 20.84
CA LYS A 10 -3.94 -4.02 21.77
C LYS A 10 -3.18 -5.19 21.17
N VAL A 11 -2.08 -5.57 21.82
CA VAL A 11 -1.32 -6.78 21.48
C VAL A 11 -1.87 -7.92 22.32
N GLU A 12 -2.53 -8.87 21.68
CA GLU A 12 -3.08 -10.06 22.33
C GLU A 12 -2.34 -11.32 21.84
N PRO A 13 -2.17 -12.34 22.69
CA PRO A 13 -1.57 -13.61 22.27
C PRO A 13 -2.35 -14.24 21.12
N TYR A 14 -1.67 -14.56 20.02
CA TYR A 14 -2.25 -15.27 18.88
C TYR A 14 -1.94 -16.76 18.99
N SER A 15 -2.99 -17.59 19.13
CA SER A 15 -2.87 -19.05 19.26
C SER A 15 -2.93 -19.80 17.93
N GLY A 16 -3.19 -19.10 16.82
CA GLY A 16 -3.23 -19.69 15.49
C GLY A 16 -1.84 -19.88 14.87
N PRO A 17 -1.74 -20.58 13.73
CA PRO A 17 -0.48 -20.70 12.99
C PRO A 17 -0.10 -19.37 12.35
N SER A 18 1.20 -19.05 12.29
CA SER A 18 1.70 -17.81 11.68
C SER A 18 1.45 -17.69 10.17
N GLY A 19 1.00 -18.77 9.52
CA GLY A 19 0.57 -18.81 8.14
C GLY A 19 -0.50 -19.88 7.93
N GLY A 20 -1.34 -19.72 6.91
CA GLY A 20 -2.45 -20.62 6.61
C GLY A 20 -3.73 -19.85 6.30
N TRP A 21 -4.88 -20.44 6.62
CA TRP A 21 -6.18 -19.88 6.24
C TRP A 21 -6.49 -18.52 6.86
N GLY A 22 -6.01 -18.24 8.08
CA GLY A 22 -6.13 -16.91 8.70
C GLY A 22 -5.41 -15.83 7.89
N SER A 23 -4.17 -16.11 7.47
CA SER A 23 -3.41 -15.22 6.59
C SER A 23 -4.04 -15.10 5.20
N ALA A 24 -4.56 -16.19 4.63
CA ALA A 24 -5.24 -16.15 3.33
C ALA A 24 -6.48 -15.25 3.37
N ALA A 25 -7.28 -15.34 4.44
CA ALA A 25 -8.43 -14.45 4.65
C ALA A 25 -8.02 -12.98 4.83
N SER A 26 -6.94 -12.74 5.58
CA SER A 26 -6.35 -11.40 5.75
C SER A 26 -5.91 -10.79 4.40
N VAL A 27 -5.23 -11.58 3.56
CA VAL A 27 -4.83 -11.16 2.20
C VAL A 27 -6.06 -10.85 1.35
N ALA A 28 -7.06 -11.72 1.32
CA ALA A 28 -8.28 -11.50 0.56
C ALA A 28 -9.00 -10.19 0.97
N ARG A 29 -9.04 -9.89 2.27
CA ARG A 29 -9.58 -8.63 2.78
C ARG A 29 -8.80 -7.42 2.25
N ILE A 30 -7.47 -7.48 2.27
CA ILE A 30 -6.64 -6.38 1.79
C ILE A 30 -6.80 -6.18 0.28
N LEU A 31 -6.89 -7.24 -0.52
CA LEU A 31 -7.14 -7.07 -1.96
C LEU A 31 -8.44 -6.32 -2.24
N VAL A 32 -9.49 -6.55 -1.44
CA VAL A 32 -10.75 -5.80 -1.55
C VAL A 32 -10.58 -4.36 -1.05
N GLN A 33 -9.90 -4.15 0.07
CA GLN A 33 -9.65 -2.82 0.65
C GLN A 33 -8.86 -1.91 -0.31
N GLU A 34 -7.91 -2.49 -1.05
CA GLU A 34 -7.08 -1.80 -2.03
C GLU A 34 -7.71 -1.75 -3.44
N HIS A 35 -8.98 -2.11 -3.57
CA HIS A 35 -9.73 -2.12 -4.83
C HIS A 35 -9.13 -2.97 -5.96
N VAL A 36 -8.35 -4.00 -5.61
CA VAL A 36 -7.69 -4.91 -6.55
C VAL A 36 -8.03 -6.39 -6.31
N PRO A 37 -9.31 -6.78 -6.07
CA PRO A 37 -9.64 -8.18 -5.79
C PRO A 37 -9.34 -9.10 -6.97
N ALA A 38 -9.60 -8.66 -8.21
CA ALA A 38 -9.36 -9.47 -9.41
C ALA A 38 -7.90 -9.41 -9.86
N GLU A 39 -7.40 -8.20 -10.14
CA GLU A 39 -6.02 -7.98 -10.59
C GLU A 39 -5.02 -8.49 -9.56
N GLY A 40 -5.21 -8.17 -8.28
CA GLY A 40 -4.33 -8.63 -7.21
C GLY A 40 -4.33 -10.14 -7.04
N SER A 41 -5.48 -10.82 -7.16
CA SER A 41 -5.52 -12.28 -7.13
C SER A 41 -4.74 -12.89 -8.31
N SER A 42 -4.90 -12.34 -9.52
CA SER A 42 -4.15 -12.77 -10.70
C SER A 42 -2.65 -12.54 -10.56
N THR A 43 -2.26 -11.37 -10.05
CA THR A 43 -0.88 -10.97 -9.80
C THR A 43 -0.23 -11.89 -8.76
N LEU A 44 -0.89 -12.14 -7.63
CA LEU A 44 -0.39 -13.05 -6.60
C LEU A 44 -0.26 -14.50 -7.07
N ALA A 45 -1.09 -14.96 -8.01
CA ALA A 45 -0.96 -16.31 -8.58
C ALA A 45 0.37 -16.53 -9.30
N HIS A 46 0.96 -15.45 -9.85
CA HIS A 46 2.26 -15.46 -10.54
C HIS A 46 3.42 -15.03 -9.63
N GLN A 47 3.14 -14.57 -8.40
CA GLN A 47 4.18 -14.18 -7.46
C GLN A 47 5.00 -15.39 -6.99
N ASN A 48 6.33 -15.24 -7.02
CA ASN A 48 7.31 -16.25 -6.64
C ASN A 48 7.12 -17.61 -7.36
N ARG A 49 6.64 -17.56 -8.60
CA ARG A 49 6.62 -18.71 -9.52
C ARG A 49 7.85 -18.71 -10.43
N PRO A 50 8.33 -19.87 -10.90
CA PRO A 50 9.43 -19.96 -11.86
C PRO A 50 9.26 -19.07 -13.09
N ASP A 51 8.06 -19.03 -13.65
CA ASP A 51 7.64 -18.27 -14.83
C ASP A 51 7.00 -16.91 -14.50
N GLY A 52 6.96 -16.54 -13.21
CA GLY A 52 6.40 -15.27 -12.75
C GLY A 52 7.46 -14.30 -12.24
N TYR A 53 7.09 -13.43 -11.31
CA TYR A 53 7.98 -12.39 -10.75
C TYR A 53 8.39 -12.69 -9.30
N MET A 54 9.38 -11.97 -8.79
CA MET A 54 9.82 -12.06 -7.39
C MET A 54 9.09 -11.00 -6.56
N CYS A 55 8.59 -11.39 -5.39
CA CYS A 55 8.14 -10.43 -4.39
C CYS A 55 9.31 -9.50 -4.02
N VAL A 56 9.08 -8.18 -4.05
CA VAL A 56 10.09 -7.17 -3.68
C VAL A 56 10.11 -6.85 -2.18
N SER A 57 9.13 -7.36 -1.43
CA SER A 57 8.95 -7.07 0.00
C SER A 57 9.40 -8.22 0.92
N CYS A 58 9.53 -9.45 0.41
CA CYS A 58 9.90 -10.62 1.22
C CYS A 58 10.90 -11.52 0.49
N ALA A 59 11.78 -12.19 1.25
CA ALA A 59 12.75 -13.16 0.76
C ALA A 59 12.15 -14.58 0.50
N TRP A 60 10.86 -14.67 0.17
CA TRP A 60 10.24 -15.97 -0.16
C TRP A 60 10.82 -16.51 -1.47
N ALA A 61 11.33 -17.74 -1.46
CA ALA A 61 12.03 -18.32 -2.59
C ALA A 61 11.08 -18.70 -3.74
N LYS A 62 11.65 -18.90 -4.94
CA LYS A 62 10.97 -19.53 -6.09
C LYS A 62 11.28 -21.03 -6.12
N PRO A 63 10.44 -21.90 -5.54
CA PRO A 63 10.66 -23.33 -5.62
C PRO A 63 10.45 -23.84 -7.06
N GLY A 64 11.19 -24.88 -7.45
CA GLY A 64 11.02 -25.52 -8.75
C GLY A 64 9.66 -26.24 -8.92
N LYS A 65 9.00 -26.58 -7.81
CA LYS A 65 7.62 -27.12 -7.77
C LYS A 65 6.78 -26.25 -6.83
N PRO A 66 6.08 -25.23 -7.35
CA PRO A 66 5.36 -24.28 -6.51
C PRO A 66 4.01 -24.82 -6.03
N HIS A 67 3.68 -24.57 -4.77
CA HIS A 67 2.38 -24.74 -4.15
C HIS A 67 1.39 -23.66 -4.62
N PRO A 68 0.08 -23.76 -4.29
CA PRO A 68 -0.91 -22.76 -4.68
C PRO A 68 -0.61 -21.33 -4.18
N LEU A 69 -0.03 -21.20 -2.98
CA LEU A 69 0.29 -19.91 -2.36
C LEU A 69 1.80 -19.86 -2.07
N GLU A 70 2.55 -19.18 -2.94
CA GLU A 70 4.00 -19.01 -2.82
C GLU A 70 4.37 -17.61 -2.32
N PHE A 71 3.66 -17.10 -1.33
CA PHE A 71 3.92 -15.77 -0.78
C PHE A 71 3.55 -15.72 0.70
N CYS A 72 4.26 -14.87 1.44
CA CYS A 72 3.87 -14.53 2.79
C CYS A 72 2.78 -13.43 2.78
N GLU A 73 2.04 -13.32 3.88
CA GLU A 73 0.97 -12.33 4.03
C GLU A 73 1.45 -10.90 3.78
N ASN A 74 2.56 -10.49 4.38
CA ASN A 74 3.08 -9.13 4.23
C ASN A 74 3.55 -8.84 2.80
N GLY A 75 4.15 -9.83 2.13
CA GLY A 75 4.53 -9.72 0.73
C GLY A 75 3.33 -9.56 -0.20
N ALA A 76 2.22 -10.24 0.11
CA ALA A 76 0.98 -10.08 -0.64
C ALA A 76 0.31 -8.71 -0.40
N LYS A 77 0.31 -8.23 0.84
CA LYS A 77 -0.21 -6.89 1.17
C LYS A 77 0.61 -5.78 0.52
N ALA A 78 1.94 -5.89 0.54
CA ALA A 78 2.82 -4.95 -0.14
C ALA A 78 2.54 -4.91 -1.65
N THR A 79 2.33 -6.06 -2.28
CA THR A 79 1.93 -6.11 -3.69
C THR A 79 0.57 -5.46 -3.92
N ALA A 80 -0.41 -5.66 -3.04
CA ALA A 80 -1.71 -5.01 -3.14
C ALA A 80 -1.61 -3.48 -3.07
N TRP A 81 -0.80 -2.95 -2.15
CA TRP A 81 -0.45 -1.52 -2.09
C TRP A 81 0.30 -1.05 -3.33
N GLU A 82 1.11 -1.93 -3.94
CA GLU A 82 1.84 -1.55 -5.14
C GLU A 82 0.88 -1.32 -6.32
N ILE A 83 -0.08 -2.22 -6.50
CA ILE A 83 -0.97 -2.26 -7.67
C ILE A 83 -2.32 -1.56 -7.44
N THR A 84 -2.57 -1.01 -6.25
CA THR A 84 -3.79 -0.25 -5.93
C THR A 84 -4.11 0.78 -7.03
N ASP A 85 -5.38 0.99 -7.32
CA ASP A 85 -5.83 1.97 -8.32
C ASP A 85 -5.92 3.41 -7.78
N ARG A 86 -5.72 3.58 -6.46
CA ARG A 86 -5.79 4.87 -5.79
C ARG A 86 -4.65 5.80 -6.22
N ARG A 87 -4.99 7.06 -6.43
CA ARG A 87 -4.07 8.10 -6.89
C ARG A 87 -4.21 9.35 -6.04
N THR A 88 -3.08 9.84 -5.56
CA THR A 88 -2.98 11.18 -4.99
C THR A 88 -2.69 12.16 -6.12
N THR A 89 -3.73 12.89 -6.54
CA THR A 89 -3.66 13.87 -7.63
C THR A 89 -3.43 15.30 -7.11
N PRO A 90 -3.08 16.27 -7.97
CA PRO A 90 -2.99 17.67 -7.56
C PRO A 90 -4.28 18.21 -6.93
N GLU A 91 -5.44 17.74 -7.38
CA GLU A 91 -6.75 18.11 -6.81
C GLU A 91 -6.93 17.57 -5.39
N SER A 92 -6.31 16.44 -5.03
CA SER A 92 -6.29 15.94 -3.65
C SER A 92 -5.47 16.87 -2.76
N PHE A 93 -4.26 17.26 -3.19
CA PHE A 93 -3.41 18.20 -2.44
C PHE A 93 -4.03 19.59 -2.30
N ALA A 94 -4.79 20.05 -3.28
CA ALA A 94 -5.44 21.37 -3.21
C ALA A 94 -6.49 21.47 -2.08
N LYS A 95 -6.94 20.35 -1.51
CA LYS A 95 -7.94 20.28 -0.44
C LYS A 95 -7.34 20.35 0.97
N HIS A 96 -6.03 20.17 1.12
CA HIS A 96 -5.36 20.03 2.41
C HIS A 96 -4.16 20.98 2.50
N SER A 97 -3.99 21.64 3.64
CA SER A 97 -2.77 22.40 3.89
C SER A 97 -1.61 21.49 4.31
N LEU A 98 -0.36 21.91 4.16
CA LEU A 98 0.78 21.14 4.66
C LEU A 98 0.68 20.99 6.19
N THR A 99 0.34 22.06 6.90
CA THR A 99 0.13 22.03 8.36
C THR A 99 -0.90 20.96 8.77
N GLU A 100 -1.95 20.78 7.96
CA GLU A 100 -2.95 19.73 8.20
C GLU A 100 -2.38 18.34 7.97
N LEU A 101 -1.70 18.13 6.85
CA LEU A 101 -1.10 16.84 6.47
C LEU A 101 0.00 16.40 7.46
N GLU A 102 0.77 17.33 8.01
CA GLU A 102 1.76 17.05 9.07
C GLU A 102 1.12 16.49 10.35
N GLY A 103 -0.17 16.74 10.56
CA GLY A 103 -0.94 16.17 11.66
C GLY A 103 -1.53 14.79 11.38
N TRP A 104 -1.44 14.28 10.15
CA TRP A 104 -2.00 12.98 9.78
C TRP A 104 -1.05 11.85 10.16
N GLU A 105 -1.61 10.65 10.37
CA GLU A 105 -0.76 9.47 10.51
C GLU A 105 -0.22 9.03 9.15
N ASP A 106 1.02 8.54 9.13
CA ASP A 106 1.66 7.96 7.95
C ASP A 106 0.78 6.95 7.22
N TYR A 107 0.05 6.11 7.96
CA TYR A 107 -0.91 5.16 7.36
C TYR A 107 -1.96 5.86 6.48
N TYR A 108 -2.54 6.96 6.96
CA TYR A 108 -3.55 7.69 6.19
C TYR A 108 -2.95 8.53 5.05
N LEU A 109 -1.70 8.98 5.20
CA LEU A 109 -0.96 9.62 4.12
C LEU A 109 -0.70 8.63 2.97
N GLU A 110 -0.22 7.42 3.29
CA GLU A 110 0.02 6.37 2.29
C GLU A 110 -1.28 5.87 1.63
N GLU A 111 -2.37 5.75 2.41
CA GLU A 111 -3.69 5.30 1.93
C GLU A 111 -4.34 6.27 0.90
N GLN A 112 -3.81 7.49 0.73
CA GLN A 112 -4.23 8.41 -0.33
C GLN A 112 -3.85 7.89 -1.73
N GLY A 113 -2.88 6.98 -1.82
CA GLY A 113 -2.43 6.34 -3.06
C GLY A 113 -1.28 7.07 -3.75
N ARG A 114 -0.92 6.61 -4.95
CA ARG A 114 0.32 7.03 -5.63
C ARG A 114 0.31 8.49 -6.06
N LEU A 115 1.42 9.19 -5.81
CA LEU A 115 1.69 10.50 -6.41
C LEU A 115 1.72 10.38 -7.94
N THR A 116 1.00 11.28 -8.59
CA THR A 116 0.84 11.26 -10.06
C THR A 116 1.60 12.37 -10.78
N HIS A 117 1.98 13.42 -10.05
CA HIS A 117 2.59 14.63 -10.60
C HIS A 117 3.72 15.12 -9.69
N PRO A 118 4.73 15.81 -10.24
CA PRO A 118 5.66 16.59 -9.44
C PRO A 118 4.91 17.71 -8.70
N MET A 119 5.17 17.82 -7.40
CA MET A 119 4.53 18.79 -6.52
C MET A 119 5.58 19.64 -5.82
N LYS A 120 5.28 20.92 -5.59
CA LYS A 120 6.10 21.83 -4.79
C LYS A 120 5.24 22.56 -3.78
N TRP A 121 5.73 22.64 -2.54
CA TRP A 121 5.05 23.40 -1.51
C TRP A 121 5.12 24.91 -1.83
N ASN A 122 3.96 25.57 -1.71
CA ASN A 122 3.81 27.00 -1.81
C ASN A 122 3.58 27.56 -0.40
N SER A 123 4.63 28.13 0.19
CA SER A 123 4.59 28.68 1.55
C SER A 123 3.62 29.84 1.74
N GLY A 124 3.31 30.61 0.69
CA GLY A 124 2.36 31.71 0.77
C GLY A 124 0.89 31.26 0.88
N ARG A 125 0.60 30.01 0.52
CA ARG A 125 -0.74 29.41 0.58
C ARG A 125 -0.84 28.18 1.49
N ASP A 126 0.29 27.73 2.03
CA ASP A 126 0.43 26.50 2.80
C ASP A 126 -0.10 25.23 2.11
N ILE A 127 0.08 25.10 0.79
CA ILE A 127 -0.39 23.92 0.03
C ILE A 127 0.66 23.44 -0.97
N TYR A 128 0.60 22.16 -1.35
CA TYR A 128 1.35 21.65 -2.51
C TYR A 128 0.65 22.05 -3.81
N ALA A 129 1.41 22.61 -4.74
CA ALA A 129 0.98 22.96 -6.09
C ALA A 129 1.75 22.12 -7.13
N PRO A 130 1.12 21.71 -8.24
CA PRO A 130 1.79 20.96 -9.29
C PRO A 130 2.83 21.84 -9.99
N ILE A 131 3.96 21.24 -10.36
CA ILE A 131 5.00 21.85 -11.19
C ILE A 131 5.32 20.94 -12.38
N SER A 132 5.97 21.47 -13.41
CA SER A 132 6.42 20.63 -14.53
C SER A 132 7.61 19.75 -14.13
N TRP A 133 7.85 18.68 -14.88
CA TRP A 133 9.01 17.82 -14.65
C TRP A 133 10.34 18.56 -14.84
N GLU A 134 10.41 19.50 -15.79
CA GLU A 134 11.58 20.34 -16.02
C GLU A 134 11.87 21.29 -14.86
N GLN A 135 10.85 21.68 -14.10
CA GLN A 135 11.01 22.48 -12.89
C GLN A 135 11.42 21.65 -11.68
N ALA A 136 11.18 20.34 -11.71
CA ALA A 136 11.44 19.40 -10.62
C ALA A 136 12.82 18.73 -10.71
N SER A 137 13.38 18.62 -11.93
CA SER A 137 14.73 18.10 -12.22
C SER A 137 15.83 19.10 -11.85
#